data_AF-A0A971IDD6-F1
#
_entry.id   AF-A0A971IDD6-F1
#
_cell.length_a   1.000
_cell.length_b   1.000
_cell.length_c   1.000
_cell.angle_alpha   90.00
_cell.angle_beta   90.00
_cell.angle_gamma   90.00
#
_symmetry.space_group_name_H-M   'P 1'
#
loop_
_entity.id
_entity.type
_entity.pdbx_description
1 polymer ?
#
loop_
_entity_poly.entity_id
_entity_poly.type
_entity_poly.pdbx_seq_one_letter_code
_entity_poly.pdbx_strand_id
1 'polypeptide(L)'
;DVRRMLLTQKAFSEGGRALIFYTAQLIDKVEKGADEGKKEADDILGLLTPIVKAFLTEVGFESTNEGVQVFGGHGFIQEWGMEQFVRDARITRLYEGTTGIQALDLLGRKILMNQGEHLRSFTKQIHKYCQSASQQEAMHEFIKPLTELNKEWGDLTMKIGMAAMKNREEVGAASVDYLMYSGYVTLAYFWAQMAEIAQQKLAEGTSEQAFYQAKLDTARFYFQRLLPRTKTHAATMLAGADGLLAMDEAAFGLAFEV
;
A
#
# COMPACT_ATOMS: atom_id res chain seq x y z
N ASP A 1 -13.34 12.77 -16.35
CA ASP A 1 -13.33 12.20 -14.99
C ASP A 1 -13.48 10.68 -14.97
N VAL A 2 -14.49 10.07 -15.61
CA VAL A 2 -14.69 8.59 -15.65
C VAL A 2 -13.43 7.75 -15.90
N ARG A 3 -12.56 8.13 -16.85
CA ARG A 3 -11.29 7.44 -17.11
C ARG A 3 -10.38 7.39 -15.88
N ARG A 4 -10.31 8.46 -15.09
CA ARG A 4 -9.52 8.53 -13.86
C ARG A 4 -10.04 7.48 -12.87
N MET A 5 -11.34 7.42 -12.65
CA MET A 5 -11.98 6.44 -11.74
C MET A 5 -11.76 5.00 -12.18
N LEU A 6 -11.91 4.70 -13.48
CA LEU A 6 -11.67 3.35 -13.98
C LEU A 6 -10.18 2.95 -13.90
N LEU A 7 -9.27 3.91 -14.14
CA LEU A 7 -7.84 3.67 -14.00
C LEU A 7 -7.42 3.49 -12.53
N THR A 8 -8.00 4.24 -11.59
CA THR A 8 -7.80 4.04 -10.15
C THR A 8 -8.22 2.63 -9.73
N GLN A 9 -9.45 2.22 -10.08
CA GLN A 9 -9.96 0.87 -9.79
C GLN A 9 -9.06 -0.22 -10.40
N LYS A 10 -8.65 -0.07 -11.67
CA LYS A 10 -7.76 -1.01 -12.35
C LYS A 10 -6.39 -1.07 -11.67
N ALA A 11 -5.81 0.08 -11.34
CA ALA A 11 -4.48 0.18 -10.75
C ALA A 11 -4.43 -0.47 -9.35
N PHE A 12 -5.45 -0.26 -8.52
CA PHE A 12 -5.55 -0.92 -7.22
C PHE A 12 -5.91 -2.40 -7.33
N SER A 13 -6.83 -2.79 -8.23
CA SER A 13 -7.21 -4.19 -8.40
C SER A 13 -6.04 -5.06 -8.87
N GLU A 14 -5.31 -4.62 -9.89
CA GLU A 14 -4.21 -5.41 -10.46
C GLU A 14 -2.95 -5.37 -9.59
N GLY A 15 -2.61 -4.21 -9.04
CA GLY A 15 -1.51 -4.10 -8.08
C GLY A 15 -1.78 -4.91 -6.81
N GLY A 16 -2.99 -4.77 -6.26
CA GLY A 16 -3.43 -5.51 -5.07
C GLY A 16 -3.41 -7.02 -5.29
N ARG A 17 -3.82 -7.49 -6.48
CA ARG A 17 -3.73 -8.91 -6.84
C ARG A 17 -2.28 -9.41 -6.88
N ALA A 18 -1.35 -8.62 -7.41
CA ALA A 18 0.08 -8.97 -7.41
C ALA A 18 0.62 -9.10 -5.98
N LEU A 19 0.29 -8.15 -5.10
CA LEU A 19 0.64 -8.21 -3.69
C LEU A 19 0.03 -9.46 -3.00
N ILE A 20 -1.27 -9.73 -3.18
CA ILE A 20 -1.93 -10.91 -2.58
C ILE A 20 -1.25 -12.21 -3.03
N PHE A 21 -0.98 -12.38 -4.32
CA PHE A 21 -0.33 -13.59 -4.81
C PHE A 21 1.11 -13.71 -4.30
N TYR A 22 1.84 -12.61 -4.20
CA TYR A 22 3.17 -12.64 -3.60
C TYR A 22 3.14 -13.05 -2.13
N THR A 23 2.23 -12.48 -1.33
CA THR A 23 2.04 -12.87 0.07
C THR A 23 1.62 -14.34 0.20
N ALA A 24 0.73 -14.84 -0.68
CA ALA A 24 0.35 -16.25 -0.70
C ALA A 24 1.56 -17.17 -0.99
N GLN A 25 2.42 -16.80 -1.95
CA GLN A 25 3.66 -17.54 -2.22
C GLN A 25 4.61 -17.55 -1.02
N LEU A 26 4.69 -16.45 -0.27
CA LEU A 26 5.50 -16.40 0.95
C LEU A 26 4.92 -17.32 2.05
N ILE A 27 3.60 -17.37 2.20
CA ILE A 27 2.94 -18.30 3.15
C ILE A 27 3.32 -19.74 2.81
N ASP A 28 3.21 -20.15 1.54
CA ASP A 28 3.63 -21.49 1.11
C ASP A 28 5.12 -21.76 1.39
N LYS A 29 6.01 -20.77 1.21
CA LYS A 29 7.43 -20.91 1.55
C LYS A 29 7.65 -21.09 3.06
N VAL A 30 6.90 -20.38 3.90
CA VAL A 30 7.02 -20.52 5.36
C VAL A 30 6.47 -21.85 5.84
N GLU A 31 5.32 -22.28 5.33
CA GLU A 31 4.65 -23.50 5.77
C GLU A 31 5.27 -24.78 5.20
N LYS A 32 5.70 -24.75 3.93
CA LYS A 32 6.07 -25.94 3.15
C LYS A 32 7.47 -25.87 2.54
N GLY A 33 8.14 -24.73 2.60
CA GLY A 33 9.47 -24.54 2.02
C GLY A 33 10.58 -25.24 2.82
N ALA A 34 11.74 -25.39 2.18
CA ALA A 34 12.98 -25.76 2.85
C ALA A 34 13.44 -24.65 3.81
N ASP A 35 14.35 -24.96 4.72
CA ASP A 35 14.84 -23.99 5.71
C ASP A 35 15.55 -22.78 5.08
N GLU A 36 16.17 -22.95 3.90
CA GLU A 36 16.78 -21.85 3.15
C GLU A 36 15.71 -20.83 2.71
N GLY A 37 15.85 -19.59 3.17
CA GLY A 37 14.97 -18.48 2.82
C GLY A 37 13.64 -18.45 3.59
N LYS A 38 13.35 -19.44 4.43
CA LYS A 38 12.14 -19.48 5.26
C LYS A 38 12.04 -18.30 6.22
N LYS A 39 13.13 -17.96 6.91
CA LYS A 39 13.19 -16.79 7.79
C LYS A 39 12.93 -15.49 7.01
N GLU A 40 13.59 -15.30 5.88
CA GLU A 40 13.40 -14.09 5.05
C GLU A 40 11.95 -13.96 4.57
N ALA A 41 11.32 -15.08 4.19
CA ALA A 41 9.90 -15.10 3.84
C ALA A 41 8.99 -14.73 5.01
N ASP A 42 9.25 -15.27 6.20
CA ASP A 42 8.50 -14.95 7.43
C ASP A 42 8.67 -13.48 7.82
N ASP A 43 9.89 -12.93 7.73
CA ASP A 43 10.16 -11.52 8.01
C ASP A 43 9.38 -10.59 7.05
N ILE A 44 9.33 -10.93 5.77
CA ILE A 44 8.56 -10.16 4.77
C ILE A 44 7.05 -10.32 5.01
N LEU A 45 6.57 -11.52 5.37
CA LEU A 45 5.17 -11.72 5.74
C LEU A 45 4.77 -10.89 6.95
N GLY A 46 5.65 -10.80 7.95
CA GLY A 46 5.45 -9.98 9.13
C GLY A 46 5.18 -8.51 8.80
N LEU A 47 5.79 -7.99 7.73
CA LEU A 47 5.53 -6.65 7.20
C LEU A 47 4.27 -6.59 6.34
N LEU A 48 4.13 -7.50 5.38
CA LEU A 48 3.12 -7.39 4.32
C LEU A 48 1.72 -7.75 4.77
N THR A 49 1.55 -8.62 5.77
CA THR A 49 0.22 -9.08 6.22
C THR A 49 -0.70 -7.91 6.66
N PRO A 50 -0.29 -7.00 7.57
CA PRO A 50 -1.12 -5.87 7.93
C PRO A 50 -1.34 -4.89 6.77
N ILE A 51 -0.37 -4.75 5.84
CA ILE A 51 -0.53 -3.95 4.62
C ILE A 51 -1.60 -4.56 3.71
N VAL A 52 -1.53 -5.87 3.44
CA VAL A 52 -2.53 -6.61 2.65
C VAL A 52 -3.91 -6.40 3.25
N LYS A 53 -4.07 -6.56 4.56
CA LYS A 53 -5.37 -6.36 5.21
C LYS A 53 -5.82 -4.91 5.07
N ALA A 54 -5.10 -3.97 5.67
CA ALA A 54 -5.65 -2.65 5.90
C ALA A 54 -5.55 -1.74 4.67
N PHE A 55 -4.43 -1.74 3.95
CA PHE A 55 -4.31 -0.93 2.75
C PHE A 55 -5.26 -1.40 1.64
N LEU A 56 -5.33 -2.71 1.34
CA LEU A 56 -6.19 -3.20 0.25
C LEU A 56 -7.68 -3.06 0.55
N THR A 57 -8.10 -3.16 1.81
CA THR A 57 -9.51 -2.95 2.18
C THR A 57 -9.90 -1.46 2.14
N GLU A 58 -9.00 -0.55 2.50
CA GLU A 58 -9.21 0.89 2.34
C GLU A 58 -9.32 1.30 0.86
N VAL A 59 -8.35 0.92 0.01
CA VAL A 59 -8.38 1.28 -1.43
C VAL A 59 -9.40 0.46 -2.22
N GLY A 60 -9.78 -0.72 -1.74
CA GLY A 60 -10.89 -1.50 -2.26
C GLY A 60 -12.23 -0.81 -1.99
N PHE A 61 -12.42 -0.25 -0.79
CA PHE A 61 -13.58 0.57 -0.49
C PHE A 61 -13.60 1.86 -1.33
N GLU A 62 -12.46 2.54 -1.52
CA GLU A 62 -12.36 3.67 -2.48
C GLU A 62 -12.81 3.25 -3.89
N SER A 63 -12.30 2.11 -4.38
CA SER A 63 -12.60 1.59 -5.71
C SER A 63 -14.09 1.29 -5.91
N THR A 64 -14.78 0.73 -4.90
CA THR A 64 -16.22 0.48 -4.99
C THR A 64 -17.04 1.77 -5.02
N ASN A 65 -16.64 2.80 -4.27
CA ASN A 65 -17.29 4.11 -4.33
C ASN A 65 -17.11 4.79 -5.68
N GLU A 66 -15.90 4.72 -6.26
CA GLU A 66 -15.69 5.18 -7.63
C GLU A 66 -16.53 4.39 -8.65
N GLY A 67 -16.73 3.09 -8.42
CA GLY A 67 -17.63 2.25 -9.20
C GLY A 67 -19.08 2.77 -9.20
N VAL A 68 -19.62 3.12 -8.04
CA VAL A 68 -20.95 3.76 -7.93
C VAL A 68 -20.98 5.07 -8.74
N GLN A 69 -19.95 5.90 -8.59
CA GLN A 69 -19.88 7.19 -9.27
C GLN A 69 -19.81 7.07 -10.80
N VAL A 70 -19.17 6.03 -11.34
CA VAL A 70 -19.14 5.74 -12.78
C VAL A 70 -20.54 5.51 -13.35
N PHE A 71 -21.46 4.94 -12.57
CA PHE A 71 -22.85 4.72 -12.95
C PHE A 71 -23.76 5.93 -12.71
N GLY A 72 -23.25 7.00 -12.08
CA GLY A 72 -24.05 8.17 -11.69
C GLY A 72 -25.23 7.77 -10.79
N GLY A 73 -26.41 8.35 -11.04
CA GLY A 73 -27.61 8.05 -10.25
C GLY A 73 -28.01 6.57 -10.27
N HIS A 74 -27.75 5.86 -11.37
CA HIS A 74 -28.02 4.42 -11.46
C HIS A 74 -27.16 3.59 -10.50
N GLY A 75 -25.96 4.07 -10.14
CA GLY A 75 -25.10 3.38 -9.19
C GLY A 75 -25.70 3.29 -7.79
N PHE A 76 -26.66 4.16 -7.46
CA PHE A 76 -27.39 4.16 -6.19
C PHE A 76 -28.65 3.29 -6.22
N ILE A 77 -29.07 2.80 -7.39
CA ILE A 77 -30.26 1.98 -7.54
C ILE A 77 -29.88 0.50 -7.43
N GLN A 78 -30.54 -0.22 -6.53
CA GLN A 78 -30.21 -1.61 -6.17
C GLN A 78 -30.14 -2.57 -7.37
N GLU A 79 -30.96 -2.35 -8.42
CA GLU A 79 -30.97 -3.18 -9.64
C GLU A 79 -29.59 -3.28 -10.33
N TRP A 80 -28.75 -2.25 -10.21
CA TRP A 80 -27.41 -2.22 -10.82
C TRP A 80 -26.31 -2.82 -9.93
N GLY A 81 -26.61 -3.12 -8.66
CA GLY A 81 -25.70 -3.82 -7.75
C GLY A 81 -24.47 -3.04 -7.25
N MET A 82 -24.16 -1.86 -7.79
CA MET A 82 -22.95 -1.11 -7.39
C MET A 82 -22.98 -0.67 -5.92
N GLU A 83 -24.14 -0.27 -5.39
CA GLU A 83 -24.31 0.07 -3.97
C GLU A 83 -24.04 -1.12 -3.04
N GLN A 84 -24.35 -2.35 -3.49
CA GLN A 84 -24.06 -3.55 -2.73
C GLN A 84 -22.56 -3.75 -2.54
N PHE A 85 -21.74 -3.53 -3.57
CA PHE A 85 -20.29 -3.64 -3.43
C PHE A 85 -19.72 -2.66 -2.39
N VAL A 86 -20.27 -1.46 -2.29
CA VAL A 86 -19.87 -0.49 -1.25
C VAL A 86 -20.24 -1.00 0.14
N ARG A 87 -21.46 -1.51 0.33
CA ARG A 87 -21.90 -2.09 1.60
C ARG A 87 -21.05 -3.29 2.01
N ASP A 88 -20.81 -4.21 1.08
CA ASP A 88 -20.08 -5.46 1.34
C ASP A 88 -18.57 -5.19 1.53
N ALA A 89 -18.00 -4.19 0.85
CA ALA A 89 -16.61 -3.79 1.07
C ALA A 89 -16.40 -3.10 2.43
N ARG A 90 -17.43 -2.42 2.98
CA ARG A 90 -17.28 -1.64 4.22
C ARG A 90 -16.83 -2.49 5.41
N ILE A 91 -17.40 -3.69 5.57
CA ILE A 91 -17.09 -4.55 6.73
C ILE A 91 -15.63 -5.02 6.75
N THR A 92 -15.01 -5.11 5.57
CA THR A 92 -13.63 -5.60 5.44
C THR A 92 -12.59 -4.73 6.15
N ARG A 93 -12.92 -3.46 6.37
CA ARG A 93 -12.11 -2.49 7.12
C ARG A 93 -12.25 -2.61 8.64
N LEU A 94 -13.24 -3.36 9.11
CA LEU A 94 -13.63 -3.41 10.52
C LEU A 94 -13.31 -4.76 11.17
N TYR A 95 -13.71 -5.87 10.54
CA TYR A 95 -13.42 -7.19 11.09
C TYR A 95 -11.92 -7.51 11.08
N GLU A 96 -11.52 -8.58 11.79
CA GLU A 96 -10.12 -9.06 11.82
C GLU A 96 -9.10 -7.95 12.11
N GLY A 97 -9.49 -7.00 12.97
CA GLY A 97 -8.73 -5.80 13.31
C GLY A 97 -9.01 -4.61 12.38
N THR A 98 -9.43 -3.48 12.95
CA THR A 98 -9.67 -2.25 12.19
C THR A 98 -8.40 -1.72 11.52
N THR A 99 -8.53 -0.79 10.57
CA THR A 99 -7.39 -0.12 9.93
C THR A 99 -6.39 0.44 10.97
N GLY A 100 -6.90 1.07 12.04
CA GLY A 100 -6.05 1.58 13.13
C GLY A 100 -5.32 0.47 13.89
N ILE A 101 -5.99 -0.63 14.21
CA ILE A 101 -5.35 -1.77 14.88
C ILE A 101 -4.26 -2.42 14.01
N GLN A 102 -4.52 -2.57 12.70
CA GLN A 102 -3.55 -3.11 11.75
C GLN A 102 -2.37 -2.16 11.55
N ALA A 103 -2.61 -0.85 11.55
CA ALA A 103 -1.59 0.17 11.48
C ALA A 103 -0.67 0.17 12.72
N LEU A 104 -1.26 0.06 13.92
CA LEU A 104 -0.52 -0.08 15.18
C LEU A 104 0.26 -1.40 15.24
N ASP A 105 -0.31 -2.50 14.74
CA ASP A 105 0.42 -3.77 14.61
C ASP A 105 1.64 -3.58 13.71
N LEU A 106 1.47 -3.01 12.52
CA LEU A 106 2.57 -2.77 11.57
C LEU A 106 3.67 -1.91 12.19
N LEU A 107 3.36 -0.66 12.54
CA LEU A 107 4.38 0.30 12.96
C LEU A 107 4.96 -0.06 14.34
N GLY A 108 4.08 -0.30 15.31
CA GLY A 108 4.49 -0.61 16.68
C GLY A 108 5.14 -1.99 16.78
N ARG A 109 4.37 -3.06 16.53
CA ARG A 109 4.82 -4.44 16.81
C ARG A 109 5.72 -5.01 15.73
N LYS A 110 5.38 -4.86 14.44
CA LYS A 110 6.11 -5.51 13.35
C LYS A 110 7.37 -4.75 12.95
N ILE A 111 7.47 -3.45 13.23
CA ILE A 111 8.62 -2.64 12.83
C ILE A 111 9.41 -2.16 14.05
N LEU A 112 8.85 -1.35 14.93
CA LEU A 112 9.63 -0.74 16.02
C LEU A 112 10.09 -1.77 17.05
N MET A 113 9.22 -2.67 17.50
CA MET A 113 9.61 -3.73 18.45
C MET A 113 10.60 -4.73 17.86
N ASN A 114 10.55 -4.99 16.55
CA ASN A 114 11.53 -5.82 15.85
C ASN A 114 12.73 -5.01 15.29
N GLN A 115 13.00 -3.81 15.83
CA GLN A 115 14.16 -2.97 15.46
C GLN A 115 14.32 -2.77 13.93
N GLY A 116 13.20 -2.75 13.21
CA GLY A 116 13.11 -2.60 11.76
C GLY A 116 13.57 -3.81 10.94
N GLU A 117 13.77 -5.01 11.52
CA GLU A 117 14.22 -6.21 10.77
C GLU A 117 13.28 -6.55 9.60
N HIS A 118 11.97 -6.65 9.85
CA HIS A 118 10.98 -6.92 8.79
C HIS A 118 11.01 -5.87 7.67
N LEU A 119 11.04 -4.58 8.02
CA LEU A 119 11.12 -3.49 7.06
C LEU A 119 12.42 -3.58 6.24
N ARG A 120 13.55 -3.84 6.89
CA ARG A 120 14.86 -3.97 6.25
C ARG A 120 14.91 -5.14 5.27
N SER A 121 14.26 -6.25 5.61
CA SER A 121 14.17 -7.42 4.73
C SER A 121 13.50 -7.07 3.40
N PHE A 122 12.31 -6.46 3.46
CA PHE A 122 11.56 -6.09 2.26
C PHE A 122 12.18 -4.92 1.48
N THR A 123 12.61 -3.86 2.17
CA THR A 123 13.25 -2.69 1.51
C THR A 123 14.59 -3.06 0.86
N LYS A 124 15.31 -4.07 1.37
CA LYS A 124 16.49 -4.64 0.71
C LYS A 124 16.13 -5.35 -0.58
N GLN A 125 15.02 -6.07 -0.63
CA GLN A 125 14.52 -6.69 -1.86
C GLN A 125 14.16 -5.64 -2.92
N ILE A 126 13.42 -4.59 -2.53
CA ILE A 126 13.10 -3.46 -3.42
C ILE A 126 14.39 -2.77 -3.89
N HIS A 127 15.36 -2.56 -3.00
CA HIS A 127 16.63 -1.94 -3.35
C HIS A 127 17.41 -2.74 -4.39
N LYS A 128 17.55 -4.06 -4.19
CA LYS A 128 18.19 -4.96 -5.16
C LYS A 128 17.49 -4.92 -6.52
N TYR A 129 16.16 -4.94 -6.52
CA TYR A 129 15.37 -4.82 -7.74
C TYR A 129 15.63 -3.49 -8.46
N CYS A 130 15.63 -2.38 -7.73
CA CYS A 130 15.92 -1.06 -8.31
C CYS A 130 17.34 -0.99 -8.89
N GLN A 131 18.32 -1.61 -8.25
CA GLN A 131 19.70 -1.68 -8.77
C GLN A 131 19.80 -2.46 -10.10
N SER A 132 19.08 -3.59 -10.22
CA SER A 132 19.09 -4.36 -11.47
C SER A 132 18.33 -3.67 -12.58
N ALA A 133 17.13 -3.14 -12.27
CA ALA A 133 16.26 -2.52 -13.27
C ALA A 133 16.75 -1.13 -13.71
N SER A 134 17.60 -0.44 -12.94
CA SER A 134 18.18 0.86 -13.34
C SER A 134 19.10 0.78 -14.55
N GLN A 135 19.57 -0.42 -14.91
CA GLN A 135 20.36 -0.64 -16.14
C GLN A 135 19.50 -0.52 -17.41
N GLN A 136 18.17 -0.64 -17.29
CA GLN A 136 17.23 -0.52 -18.39
C GLN A 136 16.70 0.91 -18.44
N GLU A 137 17.13 1.70 -19.44
CA GLU A 137 16.74 3.11 -19.58
C GLU A 137 15.21 3.30 -19.59
N ALA A 138 14.50 2.39 -20.26
CA ALA A 138 13.06 2.43 -20.37
C ALA A 138 12.31 2.13 -19.04
N MET A 139 13.02 1.69 -17.99
CA MET A 139 12.48 1.52 -16.64
C MET A 139 12.73 2.74 -15.73
N HIS A 140 13.53 3.72 -16.15
CA HIS A 140 13.92 4.86 -15.30
C HIS A 140 12.73 5.66 -14.78
N GLU A 141 11.63 5.73 -15.54
CA GLU A 141 10.41 6.43 -15.12
C GLU A 141 9.76 5.82 -13.87
N PHE A 142 9.96 4.53 -13.61
CA PHE A 142 9.44 3.82 -12.45
C PHE A 142 10.49 3.66 -11.35
N ILE A 143 11.74 3.36 -11.73
CA ILE A 143 12.79 2.98 -10.78
C ILE A 143 13.31 4.17 -9.97
N LYS A 144 13.41 5.37 -10.58
CA LYS A 144 13.84 6.58 -9.86
C LYS A 144 12.92 6.91 -8.67
N PRO A 145 11.60 7.15 -8.88
CA PRO A 145 10.70 7.46 -7.77
C PRO A 145 10.58 6.31 -6.76
N LEU A 146 10.63 5.05 -7.20
CA LEU A 146 10.60 3.90 -6.28
C LEU A 146 11.85 3.86 -5.38
N THR A 147 13.03 4.15 -5.93
CA THR A 147 14.28 4.20 -5.16
C THR A 147 14.25 5.29 -4.09
N GLU A 148 13.76 6.47 -4.44
CA GLU A 148 13.60 7.61 -3.53
C GLU A 148 12.64 7.25 -2.38
N LEU A 149 11.46 6.71 -2.70
CA LEU A 149 10.46 6.34 -1.71
C LEU A 149 10.90 5.18 -0.81
N ASN A 150 11.64 4.21 -1.35
CA ASN A 150 12.19 3.10 -0.57
C ASN A 150 13.21 3.58 0.47
N LYS A 151 14.02 4.60 0.11
CA LYS A 151 14.92 5.26 1.06
C LYS A 151 14.15 6.07 2.09
N GLU A 152 13.23 6.92 1.62
CA GLU A 152 12.40 7.78 2.48
C GLU A 152 11.62 6.95 3.51
N TRP A 153 11.15 5.76 3.15
CA TRP A 153 10.45 4.86 4.07
C TRP A 153 11.30 4.52 5.31
N GLY A 154 12.58 4.22 5.12
CA GLY A 154 13.51 3.99 6.22
C GLY A 154 13.75 5.25 7.07
N ASP A 155 13.93 6.40 6.41
CA ASP A 155 14.14 7.68 7.08
C ASP A 155 12.93 8.12 7.92
N LEU A 156 11.71 7.95 7.40
CA LEU A 156 10.45 8.20 8.11
C LEU A 156 10.33 7.30 9.35
N THR A 157 10.62 6.01 9.18
CA THR A 157 10.59 5.02 10.28
C THR A 157 11.54 5.42 11.41
N MET A 158 12.76 5.85 11.08
CA MET A 158 13.74 6.30 12.06
C MET A 158 13.27 7.56 12.79
N LYS A 159 12.74 8.56 12.07
CA LYS A 159 12.21 9.79 12.68
C LYS A 159 11.09 9.50 13.67
N ILE A 160 10.12 8.66 13.28
CA ILE A 160 9.02 8.25 14.15
C ILE A 160 9.54 7.48 15.37
N GLY A 161 10.45 6.52 15.16
CA GLY A 161 11.06 5.78 16.27
C GLY A 161 11.80 6.67 17.27
N MET A 162 12.48 7.72 16.79
CA MET A 162 13.14 8.70 17.65
C MET A 162 12.16 9.55 18.46
N ALA A 163 11.04 9.96 17.85
CA ALA A 163 9.98 10.68 18.54
C ALA A 163 9.30 9.77 19.59
N ALA A 164 9.03 8.51 19.22
CA ALA A 164 8.40 7.50 20.06
C ALA A 164 9.18 7.17 21.35
N MET A 165 10.52 7.29 21.33
CA MET A 165 11.35 7.14 22.53
C MET A 165 11.07 8.22 23.59
N LYS A 166 10.61 9.40 23.17
CA LYS A 166 10.26 10.51 24.06
C LYS A 166 8.78 10.52 24.42
N ASN A 167 7.92 10.23 23.45
CA ASN A 167 6.46 10.21 23.62
C ASN A 167 5.87 9.02 22.87
N ARG A 168 5.29 8.06 23.60
CA ARG A 168 4.74 6.83 22.98
C ARG A 168 3.53 7.09 22.08
N GLU A 169 2.81 8.19 22.30
CA GLU A 169 1.64 8.57 21.49
C GLU A 169 2.00 8.89 20.04
N GLU A 170 3.27 9.19 19.76
CA GLU A 170 3.79 9.42 18.40
C GLU A 170 3.57 8.21 17.49
N VAL A 171 3.63 7.00 18.03
CA VAL A 171 3.36 5.77 17.27
C VAL A 171 1.91 5.72 16.84
N GLY A 172 0.98 6.03 17.76
CA GLY A 172 -0.44 6.07 17.47
C GLY A 172 -0.78 7.11 16.43
N ALA A 173 -0.30 8.34 16.63
CA ALA A 173 -0.49 9.48 15.74
C ALA A 173 0.00 9.21 14.31
N ALA A 174 1.14 8.53 14.14
CA ALA A 174 1.73 8.25 12.84
C ALA A 174 1.19 6.98 12.14
N SER A 175 0.58 6.06 12.90
CA SER A 175 0.37 4.66 12.46
C SER A 175 -0.40 4.53 11.15
N VAL A 176 -1.56 5.16 11.01
CA VAL A 176 -2.44 5.00 9.84
C VAL A 176 -1.80 5.60 8.58
N ASP A 177 -1.22 6.79 8.68
CA ASP A 177 -0.49 7.39 7.57
C ASP A 177 0.73 6.56 7.16
N TYR A 178 1.45 6.01 8.13
CA TYR A 178 2.56 5.09 7.88
C TYR A 178 2.11 3.84 7.12
N LEU A 179 1.01 3.22 7.54
CA LEU A 179 0.40 2.07 6.87
C LEU A 179 0.02 2.41 5.42
N MET A 180 -0.64 3.54 5.20
CA MET A 180 -1.06 3.95 3.86
C MET A 180 0.13 4.25 2.95
N TYR A 181 1.13 5.00 3.45
CA TYR A 181 2.40 5.22 2.75
C TYR A 181 3.06 3.90 2.35
N SER A 182 3.16 2.97 3.30
CA SER A 182 3.74 1.63 3.10
C SER A 182 3.04 0.86 1.98
N GLY A 183 1.70 0.89 1.94
CA GLY A 183 0.93 0.25 0.89
C GLY A 183 1.14 0.86 -0.49
N TYR A 184 1.21 2.18 -0.60
CA TYR A 184 1.48 2.85 -1.88
C TYR A 184 2.87 2.51 -2.44
N VAL A 185 3.91 2.49 -1.61
CA VAL A 185 5.27 2.10 -2.02
C VAL A 185 5.33 0.62 -2.39
N THR A 186 4.65 -0.24 -1.63
CA THR A 186 4.55 -1.68 -1.90
C THR A 186 3.91 -1.96 -3.26
N LEU A 187 2.80 -1.29 -3.59
CA LEU A 187 2.17 -1.42 -4.90
C LEU A 187 3.03 -0.81 -6.02
N ALA A 188 3.78 0.26 -5.77
CA ALA A 188 4.72 0.83 -6.74
C ALA A 188 5.78 -0.20 -7.16
N TYR A 189 6.30 -0.98 -6.19
CA TYR A 189 7.22 -2.08 -6.45
C TYR A 189 6.63 -3.13 -7.40
N PHE A 190 5.42 -3.63 -7.13
CA PHE A 190 4.78 -4.61 -8.02
C PHE A 190 4.42 -4.04 -9.39
N TRP A 191 4.01 -2.77 -9.46
CA TRP A 191 3.77 -2.09 -10.73
C TRP A 191 5.04 -1.95 -11.57
N ALA A 192 6.18 -1.64 -10.95
CA ALA A 192 7.46 -1.59 -11.65
C ALA A 192 7.85 -2.97 -12.22
N GLN A 193 7.70 -4.05 -11.43
CA GLN A 193 7.96 -5.41 -11.91
C GLN A 193 7.06 -5.82 -13.07
N MET A 194 5.75 -5.53 -12.97
CA MET A 194 4.81 -5.80 -14.07
C MET A 194 5.12 -4.96 -15.31
N ALA A 195 5.57 -3.71 -15.14
CA ALA A 195 5.96 -2.85 -16.25
C ALA A 195 7.20 -3.40 -16.95
N GLU A 196 8.23 -3.83 -16.23
CA GLU A 196 9.42 -4.44 -16.80
C GLU A 196 9.09 -5.66 -17.67
N ILE A 197 8.28 -6.58 -17.15
CA ILE A 197 7.84 -7.78 -17.90
C ILE A 197 7.04 -7.37 -19.14
N ALA A 198 6.17 -6.36 -19.02
CA ALA A 198 5.40 -5.87 -20.15
C ALA A 198 6.29 -5.29 -21.26
N GLN A 199 7.33 -4.53 -20.92
CA GLN A 199 8.29 -4.02 -21.90
C GLN A 199 9.04 -5.15 -22.59
N GLN A 200 9.53 -6.14 -21.83
CA GLN A 200 10.22 -7.30 -22.38
C GLN A 200 9.34 -8.06 -23.38
N LYS A 201 8.09 -8.35 -23.00
CA LYS A 201 7.15 -9.10 -23.85
C LYS A 201 6.77 -8.34 -25.13
N LEU A 202 6.63 -7.02 -25.05
CA LEU A 202 6.41 -6.18 -26.24
C LEU A 202 7.63 -6.18 -27.16
N ALA A 203 8.84 -6.08 -26.61
CA ALA A 203 10.08 -6.12 -27.40
C ALA A 203 10.31 -7.50 -28.06
N GLU A 204 9.89 -8.58 -27.41
CA GLU A 204 9.91 -9.96 -27.95
C GLU A 204 8.86 -10.20 -29.05
N GLY A 205 7.95 -9.25 -29.32
CA GLY A 205 6.94 -9.38 -30.36
C GLY A 205 5.75 -10.27 -29.97
N THR A 206 5.34 -10.25 -28.69
CA THR A 206 4.15 -10.96 -28.20
C THR A 206 2.89 -10.72 -29.05
N SER A 207 2.01 -11.72 -29.14
CA SER A 207 0.68 -11.59 -29.75
C SER A 207 -0.31 -10.81 -28.86
N GLU A 208 -0.03 -10.66 -27.56
CA GLU A 208 -0.89 -10.00 -26.58
C GLU A 208 -0.53 -8.50 -26.39
N GLN A 209 -0.23 -7.79 -27.48
CA GLN A 209 0.29 -6.42 -27.41
C GLN A 209 -0.60 -5.46 -26.60
N ALA A 210 -1.92 -5.54 -26.79
CA ALA A 210 -2.88 -4.68 -26.09
C ALA A 210 -2.86 -4.86 -24.57
N PHE A 211 -2.66 -6.11 -24.10
CA PHE A 211 -2.59 -6.41 -22.67
C PHE A 211 -1.34 -5.80 -22.03
N TYR A 212 -0.18 -6.02 -22.63
CA TYR A 212 1.09 -5.50 -22.09
C TYR A 212 1.18 -3.98 -22.22
N GLN A 213 0.66 -3.39 -23.30
CA GLN A 213 0.55 -1.93 -23.40
C GLN A 213 -0.34 -1.37 -22.29
N ALA A 214 -1.49 -2.00 -22.01
CA ALA A 214 -2.36 -1.59 -20.92
C ALA A 214 -1.69 -1.70 -19.53
N LYS A 215 -0.81 -2.69 -19.33
CA LYS A 215 0.00 -2.79 -18.10
C LYS A 215 0.94 -1.60 -17.93
N LEU A 216 1.65 -1.19 -19.00
CA LEU A 216 2.52 -0.01 -18.96
C LEU A 216 1.73 1.26 -18.70
N ASP A 217 0.61 1.45 -19.38
CA ASP A 217 -0.21 2.66 -19.22
C ASP A 217 -0.81 2.75 -17.81
N THR A 218 -1.20 1.61 -17.23
CA THR A 218 -1.70 1.55 -15.85
C THR A 218 -0.59 1.80 -14.84
N ALA A 219 0.61 1.27 -15.06
CA ALA A 219 1.78 1.56 -14.23
C ALA A 219 2.09 3.06 -14.23
N ARG A 220 2.12 3.70 -15.41
CA ARG A 220 2.31 5.16 -15.53
C ARG A 220 1.25 5.94 -14.78
N PHE A 221 -0.02 5.56 -14.95
CA PHE A 221 -1.11 6.17 -14.19
C PHE A 221 -0.89 6.03 -12.68
N TYR A 222 -0.54 4.84 -12.20
CA TYR A 222 -0.28 4.61 -10.77
C TYR A 222 0.82 5.53 -10.25
N PHE A 223 1.97 5.57 -10.91
CA PHE A 223 3.12 6.39 -10.51
C PHE A 223 2.85 7.90 -10.60
N GLN A 224 2.05 8.34 -11.57
CA GLN A 224 1.78 9.77 -11.78
C GLN A 224 0.59 10.31 -11.00
N ARG A 225 -0.40 9.46 -10.66
CA ARG A 225 -1.70 9.91 -10.10
C ARG A 225 -2.02 9.35 -8.72
N LEU A 226 -1.54 8.17 -8.38
CA LEU A 226 -1.83 7.53 -7.08
C LEU A 226 -0.64 7.60 -6.14
N LEU A 227 0.55 7.24 -6.61
CA LEU A 227 1.77 7.25 -5.82
C LEU A 227 2.08 8.62 -5.17
N PRO A 228 1.79 9.79 -5.77
CA PRO A 228 2.03 11.08 -5.12
C PRO A 228 1.26 11.30 -3.80
N ARG A 229 0.23 10.49 -3.51
CA ARG A 229 -0.48 10.50 -2.21
C ARG A 229 0.46 10.18 -1.04
N THR A 230 1.59 9.48 -1.29
CA THR A 230 2.63 9.26 -0.27
C THR A 230 3.14 10.56 0.35
N LYS A 231 3.19 11.66 -0.40
CA LYS A 231 3.67 12.96 0.09
C LYS A 231 2.81 13.50 1.24
N THR A 232 1.49 13.37 1.11
CA THR A 232 0.56 13.79 2.17
C THR A 232 0.70 12.91 3.40
N HIS A 233 0.79 11.60 3.22
CA HIS A 233 1.00 10.67 4.34
C HIS A 233 2.34 10.92 5.04
N ALA A 234 3.42 11.15 4.30
CA ALA A 234 4.74 11.49 4.84
C ALA A 234 4.72 12.78 5.67
N ALA A 235 4.02 13.81 5.20
CA ALA A 235 3.86 15.05 5.94
C ALA A 235 3.02 14.84 7.22
N THR A 236 1.91 14.12 7.11
CA THR A 236 0.94 13.95 8.21
C THR A 236 1.49 13.07 9.32
N MET A 237 2.17 11.96 8.99
CA MET A 237 2.78 11.08 9.99
C MET A 237 3.92 11.74 10.78
N LEU A 238 4.48 12.85 10.29
CA LEU A 238 5.52 13.63 10.96
C LEU A 238 4.98 14.86 11.69
N ALA A 239 3.67 15.13 11.65
CA ALA A 239 3.07 16.25 12.36
C ALA A 239 3.08 16.08 13.89
N GLY A 240 3.25 14.84 14.36
CA GLY A 240 3.34 14.47 15.77
C GLY A 240 1.99 14.36 16.47
N ALA A 241 2.01 13.95 17.74
CA ALA A 241 0.79 13.69 18.51
C ALA A 241 0.14 14.96 19.09
N ASP A 242 0.91 16.04 19.27
CA ASP A 242 0.47 17.25 19.99
C ASP A 242 -0.86 17.80 19.47
N GLY A 243 -1.01 17.91 18.14
CA GLY A 243 -2.24 18.43 17.53
C GLY A 243 -3.46 17.53 17.71
N LEU A 244 -3.25 16.22 17.84
CA LEU A 244 -4.34 15.25 18.07
C LEU A 244 -4.77 15.23 19.54
N LEU A 245 -3.83 15.44 20.46
CA LEU A 245 -4.05 15.35 21.90
C LEU A 245 -4.33 16.71 22.57
N ALA A 246 -4.23 17.80 21.83
CA ALA A 246 -4.46 19.15 22.38
C ALA A 246 -5.92 19.43 22.74
N MET A 247 -6.86 18.74 22.09
CA MET A 247 -8.30 18.93 22.34
C MET A 247 -8.74 18.07 23.53
N ASP A 248 -9.38 18.70 24.51
CA ASP A 248 -10.01 18.00 25.63
C ASP A 248 -11.18 17.14 25.14
N GLU A 249 -11.37 15.97 25.74
CA GLU A 249 -12.42 15.01 25.36
C GLU A 249 -13.82 15.66 25.35
N ALA A 250 -14.11 16.54 26.34
CA ALA A 250 -15.41 17.21 26.43
C ALA A 250 -15.71 18.13 25.24
N ALA A 251 -14.69 18.52 24.47
CA ALA A 251 -14.84 19.39 23.30
C ALA A 251 -15.24 18.64 22.02
N PHE A 252 -15.23 17.29 21.99
CA PHE A 252 -15.67 16.50 20.83
C PHE A 252 -17.21 16.46 20.64
N GLY A 253 -17.97 16.92 21.64
CA GLY A 253 -19.44 17.01 21.60
C GLY A 253 -20.15 15.76 22.11
N LEU A 254 -21.45 15.90 22.42
CA LEU A 254 -22.27 14.98 23.23
C LEU A 254 -22.52 13.56 22.68
N ALA A 255 -21.87 13.14 21.59
CA ALA A 255 -22.17 11.86 20.92
C ALA A 255 -21.03 10.84 20.90
N PHE A 256 -19.83 11.19 21.39
CA PHE A 256 -18.66 10.31 21.37
C PHE A 256 -17.85 10.47 22.67
N GLU A 257 -17.63 9.35 23.38
CA GLU A 257 -16.53 9.21 24.35
C GLU A 257 -15.30 8.80 23.53
N VAL A 258 -14.17 9.52 23.66
CA VAL A 258 -12.98 9.39 22.78
C VAL A 258 -11.76 9.00 23.60
#